data_AF-Q31H36-F1
#
_entry.id   AF-Q31H36-F1
#
_cell.length_a   1.000
_cell.length_b   1.000
_cell.length_c   1.000
_cell.angle_alpha   90.00
_cell.angle_beta   90.00
_cell.angle_gamma   90.00
#
_symmetry.space_group_name_H-M   'P 1'
#
loop_
_entity.id
_entity.type
_entity.pdbx_description
1 polymer ?
#
loop_
_entity_poly.entity_id
_entity_poly.type
_entity_poly.pdbx_seq_one_letter_code
_entity_poly.pdbx_strand_id
1 'polypeptide(L)'
;MPQPESVIDIKKTLKARQLLEQFDLNLTRLKEIGLHPDEDEVDTLEMLSSCLEEAIENGMDTSILQSRANELARYALERGYEQHEVENLLTMRPNPNGKRLPND
;
A
#
# COMPACT_ATOMS: atom_id res chain seq x y z
N MET A 1 -4.98 -35.15 -11.95
CA MET A 1 -5.68 -35.13 -10.65
C MET A 1 -5.97 -33.67 -10.33
N PRO A 2 -7.22 -33.29 -10.00
CA PRO A 2 -7.48 -31.95 -9.50
C PRO A 2 -6.86 -31.84 -8.10
N GLN A 3 -6.02 -30.81 -7.90
CA GLN A 3 -5.48 -30.49 -6.58
C GLN A 3 -6.65 -30.17 -5.64
N PRO A 4 -6.62 -30.60 -4.36
CA PRO A 4 -7.64 -30.25 -3.41
C PRO A 4 -7.70 -28.72 -3.27
N GLU A 5 -8.90 -28.16 -3.39
CA GLU A 5 -9.17 -26.75 -3.14
C GLU A 5 -8.51 -26.35 -1.82
N SER A 6 -7.51 -25.46 -1.89
CA SER A 6 -6.86 -24.95 -0.69
C SER A 6 -7.92 -24.29 0.18
N VAL A 7 -7.98 -24.66 1.46
CA VAL A 7 -8.88 -24.01 2.42
C VAL A 7 -8.55 -22.52 2.41
N ILE A 8 -9.50 -21.71 1.94
CA ILE A 8 -9.35 -20.26 1.91
C ILE A 8 -9.32 -19.78 3.36
N ASP A 9 -8.24 -19.11 3.76
CA ASP A 9 -8.20 -18.40 5.04
C ASP A 9 -9.07 -17.14 4.93
N ILE A 10 -10.33 -17.29 5.35
CA ILE A 10 -11.35 -16.23 5.28
C ILE A 10 -10.89 -14.98 6.06
N LYS A 11 -10.13 -15.15 7.16
CA LYS A 11 -9.67 -14.02 7.97
C LYS A 11 -8.64 -13.19 7.21
N LYS A 12 -7.64 -13.85 6.62
CA LYS A 12 -6.64 -13.16 5.78
C LYS A 12 -7.29 -12.50 4.58
N THR A 13 -8.21 -13.20 3.92
CA THR A 13 -8.93 -12.69 2.75
C THR A 13 -9.75 -11.44 3.08
N LEU A 14 -10.50 -11.46 4.20
CA LEU A 14 -11.26 -10.30 4.65
C LEU A 14 -10.35 -9.13 5.02
N LYS A 15 -9.27 -9.40 5.76
CA LYS A 15 -8.30 -8.36 6.17
C LYS A 15 -7.69 -7.67 4.95
N ALA A 16 -7.20 -8.45 3.98
CA ALA A 16 -6.65 -7.89 2.74
C ALA A 16 -7.67 -7.04 1.99
N ARG A 17 -8.93 -7.47 1.90
CA ARG A 17 -9.98 -6.66 1.25
C ARG A 17 -10.22 -5.34 1.98
N GLN A 18 -10.28 -5.36 3.30
CA GLN A 18 -10.47 -4.15 4.12
C GLN A 18 -9.29 -3.18 3.97
N LEU A 19 -8.05 -3.69 3.91
CA LEU A 19 -6.86 -2.87 3.66
C LEU A 19 -6.94 -2.17 2.30
N LEU A 20 -7.37 -2.88 1.26
CA LEU A 20 -7.49 -2.30 -0.09
C LEU A 20 -8.65 -1.32 -0.21
N GLU A 21 -9.79 -1.60 0.44
CA GLU A 21 -10.90 -0.66 0.51
C GLU A 21 -10.48 0.63 1.21
N GLN A 22 -9.77 0.51 2.34
CA GLN A 22 -9.26 1.68 3.06
C GLN A 22 -8.20 2.44 2.26
N PHE A 23 -7.32 1.73 1.54
CA PHE A 23 -6.38 2.35 0.61
C PHE A 23 -7.11 3.20 -0.44
N ASP A 24 -8.12 2.62 -1.11
CA ASP A 24 -8.85 3.28 -2.19
C ASP A 24 -9.58 4.53 -1.68
N LEU A 25 -10.21 4.43 -0.50
CA LEU A 25 -10.89 5.56 0.14
C LEU A 25 -9.92 6.70 0.49
N ASN A 26 -8.78 6.39 1.11
CA ASN A 26 -7.82 7.41 1.50
C ASN A 26 -7.13 8.06 0.31
N LEU A 27 -6.78 7.28 -0.72
CA LEU A 27 -6.18 7.84 -1.93
C LEU A 27 -7.17 8.70 -2.70
N THR A 28 -8.44 8.30 -2.79
CA THR A 28 -9.51 9.12 -3.38
C THR A 28 -9.68 10.43 -2.62
N ARG A 29 -9.74 10.36 -1.29
CA ARG A 29 -9.82 11.54 -0.41
C ARG A 29 -8.64 12.49 -0.64
N LEU A 30 -7.41 11.98 -0.72
CA LEU A 30 -6.23 12.80 -1.01
C LEU A 30 -6.32 13.50 -2.37
N LYS A 31 -6.81 12.80 -3.40
CA LYS A 31 -6.97 13.37 -4.75
C LYS A 31 -8.07 14.44 -4.82
N GLU A 32 -9.17 14.27 -4.10
CA GLU A 32 -10.35 15.14 -4.20
C GLU A 32 -10.33 16.30 -3.21
N ILE A 33 -9.90 16.04 -1.97
CA ILE A 33 -9.98 16.98 -0.85
C ILE A 33 -8.58 17.48 -0.47
N GLY A 34 -7.55 16.65 -0.66
CA GLY A 34 -6.19 16.92 -0.19
C GLY A 34 -5.98 16.48 1.26
N LEU A 35 -4.82 16.88 1.81
CA LEU A 35 -4.45 16.62 3.20
C LEU A 35 -5.27 17.43 4.20
N HIS A 36 -5.60 16.82 5.33
CA HIS A 36 -6.12 17.57 6.46
C HIS A 36 -5.00 18.38 7.14
N PRO A 37 -5.34 19.48 7.85
CA PRO A 37 -4.34 20.34 8.50
C PRO A 37 -3.48 19.64 9.55
N ASP A 38 -3.95 18.53 10.10
CA ASP A 38 -3.31 17.71 11.13
C ASP A 38 -2.63 16.44 10.59
N GLU A 39 -2.64 16.24 9.27
CA GLU A 39 -2.01 15.10 8.62
C GLU A 39 -0.64 15.45 8.02
N ASP A 40 0.30 14.52 8.16
CA ASP A 40 1.58 14.55 7.45
C ASP A 40 1.48 13.73 6.15
N GLU A 41 1.97 14.31 5.05
CA GLU A 41 1.88 13.68 3.72
C GLU A 41 2.76 12.44 3.62
N VAL A 42 3.97 12.48 4.18
CA VAL A 42 4.89 11.34 4.13
C VAL A 42 4.30 10.19 4.93
N ASP A 43 3.85 10.43 6.15
CA ASP A 43 3.23 9.40 7.00
C ASP A 43 1.98 8.81 6.35
N THR A 44 1.17 9.64 5.67
CA THR A 44 -0.04 9.17 4.98
C THR A 44 0.31 8.29 3.77
N LEU A 45 1.29 8.69 2.96
CA LEU A 45 1.77 7.89 1.83
C LEU A 45 2.39 6.57 2.29
N GLU A 46 3.18 6.62 3.36
CA GLU A 46 3.77 5.45 4.00
C GLU A 46 2.70 4.48 4.52
N MET A 47 1.62 4.99 5.12
CA MET A 47 0.48 4.19 5.57
C MET A 47 -0.22 3.51 4.39
N LEU A 48 -0.45 4.24 3.29
CA LEU A 48 -1.03 3.68 2.06
C LEU A 48 -0.16 2.58 1.46
N SER A 49 1.15 2.79 1.42
CA SER A 49 2.09 1.76 0.96
C SER A 49 2.04 0.51 1.85
N SER A 50 2.02 0.70 3.18
CA SER A 50 1.87 -0.41 4.14
C SER A 50 0.58 -1.21 3.93
N CYS A 51 -0.53 -0.59 3.52
CA CYS A 51 -1.75 -1.32 3.18
C CYS A 51 -1.56 -2.29 2.00
N LEU A 52 -0.77 -1.90 0.99
CA LEU A 52 -0.45 -2.76 -0.15
C LEU A 52 0.47 -3.91 0.24
N GLU A 53 1.51 -3.62 1.03
CA GLU A 53 2.43 -4.63 1.57
C GLU A 53 1.69 -5.65 2.42
N GLU A 54 0.87 -5.20 3.36
CA GLU A 54 0.11 -6.08 4.25
C GLU A 54 -0.96 -6.88 3.49
N ALA A 55 -1.55 -6.34 2.42
CA ALA A 55 -2.45 -7.10 1.56
C ALA A 55 -1.74 -8.30 0.92
N ILE A 56 -0.47 -8.16 0.53
CA ILE A 56 0.36 -9.23 -0.05
C ILE A 56 0.70 -10.27 1.01
N GLU A 57 1.08 -9.84 2.22
CA GLU A 57 1.30 -10.75 3.36
C GLU A 57 0.04 -11.58 3.70
N ASN A 58 -1.15 -11.03 3.42
CA ASN A 58 -2.44 -11.69 3.57
C ASN A 58 -2.89 -12.48 2.33
N GLY A 59 -2.02 -12.66 1.33
CA GLY A 59 -2.23 -13.57 0.20
C GLY A 59 -2.85 -12.93 -1.03
N MET A 60 -2.86 -11.61 -1.15
CA MET A 60 -3.21 -10.93 -2.40
C MET A 60 -2.07 -11.04 -3.41
N ASP A 61 -2.43 -11.27 -4.66
CA ASP A 61 -1.48 -11.35 -5.77
C ASP A 61 -0.95 -9.94 -6.12
N THR A 62 0.33 -9.82 -6.46
CA THR A 62 0.91 -8.51 -6.80
C THR A 62 0.30 -7.90 -8.06
N SER A 63 -0.15 -8.74 -9.01
CA SER A 63 -0.78 -8.29 -10.25
C SER A 63 -2.09 -7.52 -10.00
N ILE A 64 -2.86 -7.89 -8.97
CA ILE A 64 -4.10 -7.19 -8.61
C ILE A 64 -3.85 -5.87 -7.86
N LEU A 65 -2.63 -5.69 -7.34
CA LEU A 65 -2.22 -4.49 -6.61
C LEU A 65 -1.47 -3.50 -7.49
N GLN A 66 -0.95 -3.94 -8.64
CA GLN A 66 -0.18 -3.10 -9.57
C GLN A 66 -0.92 -1.80 -9.93
N SER A 67 -2.24 -1.85 -10.16
CA SER A 67 -3.02 -0.65 -10.45
C SER A 67 -2.96 0.36 -9.31
N ARG A 68 -3.14 -0.11 -8.07
CA ARG A 68 -3.13 0.72 -6.86
C ARG A 68 -1.74 1.29 -6.57
N ALA A 69 -0.71 0.45 -6.70
CA ALA A 69 0.69 0.90 -6.57
C ALA A 69 1.01 2.00 -7.60
N ASN A 70 0.59 1.82 -8.86
CA ASN A 70 0.78 2.83 -9.90
C ASN A 70 0.04 4.13 -9.61
N GLU A 71 -1.16 4.06 -9.02
CA GLU A 71 -1.91 5.25 -8.64
C GLU A 71 -1.27 6.01 -7.48
N LEU A 72 -0.74 5.30 -6.47
CA LEU A 72 0.02 5.92 -5.39
C LEU A 72 1.30 6.58 -5.91
N ALA A 73 2.03 5.87 -6.79
CA ALA A 73 3.21 6.42 -7.47
C ALA A 73 2.87 7.71 -8.24
N ARG A 74 1.79 7.67 -9.03
CA ARG A 74 1.36 8.86 -9.79
C ARG A 74 1.04 10.02 -8.86
N TYR A 75 0.27 9.77 -7.79
CA TYR A 75 -0.05 10.80 -6.81
C TYR A 75 1.22 11.41 -6.22
N ALA A 76 2.16 10.60 -5.73
CA ALA A 76 3.41 11.09 -5.16
C ALA A 76 4.23 11.92 -6.16
N LEU A 77 4.38 11.46 -7.41
CA LEU A 77 5.09 12.20 -8.46
C LEU A 77 4.41 13.56 -8.76
N GLU A 78 3.08 13.60 -8.82
CA GLU A 78 2.31 14.84 -9.04
C GLU A 78 2.48 15.84 -7.90
N ARG A 79 2.81 15.35 -6.70
CA ARG A 79 3.10 16.16 -5.50
C ARG A 79 4.56 16.62 -5.42
N GLY A 80 5.40 16.19 -6.36
CA GLY A 80 6.79 16.63 -6.50
C GLY A 80 7.81 15.70 -5.85
N TYR A 81 7.42 14.50 -5.40
CA TYR A 81 8.36 13.48 -4.95
C TYR A 81 9.25 13.03 -6.11
N GLU A 82 10.51 12.77 -5.82
CA GLU A 82 11.45 12.24 -6.79
C GLU A 82 11.18 10.76 -7.07
N GLN A 83 11.58 10.31 -8.27
CA GLN A 83 11.38 8.93 -8.69
C GLN A 83 11.98 7.93 -7.69
N HIS A 84 13.15 8.22 -7.12
CA HIS A 84 13.82 7.34 -6.17
C HIS A 84 13.07 7.26 -4.82
N GLU A 85 12.39 8.32 -4.40
CA GLU A 85 11.54 8.34 -3.20
C GLU A 85 10.29 7.50 -3.42
N VAL A 86 9.67 7.62 -4.61
CA VAL A 86 8.51 6.81 -5.00
C VAL A 86 8.87 5.33 -5.15
N GLU A 87 10.05 5.02 -5.69
CA GLU A 87 10.58 3.66 -5.73
C GLU A 87 10.78 3.11 -4.33
N ASN A 88 11.37 3.89 -3.40
CA ASN A 88 11.53 3.47 -2.00
C ASN A 88 10.18 3.27 -1.31
N LEU A 89 9.19 4.14 -1.56
CA LEU A 89 7.85 4.05 -1.02
C LEU A 89 7.18 2.73 -1.42
N LEU A 90 7.32 2.31 -2.67
CA LEU A 90 6.66 1.11 -3.23
C LEU A 90 7.51 -0.16 -3.16
N THR A 91 8.79 -0.05 -2.80
CA THR A 91 9.66 -1.21 -2.63
C THR A 91 9.33 -1.89 -1.32
N MET A 92 8.66 -3.04 -1.40
CA MET A 92 8.47 -3.95 -0.28
C MET A 92 9.82 -4.54 0.12
N ARG A 93 10.48 -3.90 1.09
CA ARG A 93 11.68 -4.48 1.70
C ARG A 93 11.22 -5.48 2.75
N PRO A 94 11.67 -6.75 2.70
CA PRO A 94 11.39 -7.69 3.77
C PRO A 94 11.90 -7.05 5.07
N ASN A 95 10.98 -6.67 5.95
CA ASN A 95 11.30 -5.95 7.16
C ASN A 95 11.92 -6.93 8.16
N PRO A 96 13.25 -6.97 8.35
CA PRO A 96 13.84 -7.97 9.20
C PRO A 96 13.60 -7.64 10.68
N ASN A 97 13.17 -6.42 11.03
CA ASN A 97 13.15 -5.90 12.40
C ASN A 97 12.07 -4.85 12.73
N GLY A 98 11.02 -4.67 11.94
CA GLY A 98 9.89 -3.79 12.29
C GLY A 98 10.19 -2.29 12.36
N LYS A 99 11.37 -1.81 11.92
CA LYS A 99 11.76 -0.40 11.99
C LYS A 99 12.27 0.07 10.64
N ARG A 100 11.51 0.96 9.99
CA ARG A 100 12.03 1.82 8.92
C ARG A 100 13.17 2.63 9.56
N LEU A 101 14.40 2.42 9.09
CA LEU A 101 15.50 3.28 9.49
C LEU A 101 15.25 4.64 8.85
N PRO A 102 15.38 5.75 9.60
CA PRO A 102 15.35 7.07 8.99
C PRO A 102 16.49 7.13 7.97
N ASN A 103 16.18 7.52 6.73
CA ASN A 103 17.21 7.87 5.78
C ASN A 103 17.87 9.17 6.29
N ASP A 104 19.20 9.14 6.45
CA ASP A 104 20.05 10.30 6.74
C ASP A 104 19.99 11.36 5.64
#